data_AF-B7GAL7-F1
#
_entry.id   AF-B7GAL7-F1
#
_cell.length_a   1.000
_cell.length_b   1.000
_cell.length_c   1.000
_cell.angle_alpha   90.00
_cell.angle_beta   90.00
_cell.angle_gamma   90.00
#
_symmetry.space_group_name_H-M   'P 1'
#
loop_
_entity.id
_entity.type
_entity.pdbx_description
1 polymer ?
#
loop_
_entity_poly.entity_id
_entity_poly.type
_entity_poly.pdbx_seq_one_letter_code
_entity_poly.pdbx_strand_id
1 'polypeptide(L)'
;MTFSIPATPIDADAGAPLMKSEAHTPLYDLACMLSIGASVAQGFIILLGGSGLPLDDNGATSSPDMSDSDYNLGFLVLTEGNVVDACFGVDTTSSIGVLDLYSPRNRAKDQAKIVKCILAEAGNSSDAVQRKAVDSYRNAFRVCVRFHEKVAQLNFLTYCFKYHQIMYEANVNVQELFVELQEAIDSAI
;
A
#
# COMPACT_ATOMS: atom_id res chain seq x y z
N MET A 1 4.98 -63.13 -33.58
CA MET A 1 3.84 -62.75 -32.72
C MET A 1 3.95 -61.26 -32.48
N THR A 2 3.25 -60.52 -33.32
CA THR A 2 3.21 -59.07 -33.44
C THR A 2 2.07 -58.56 -32.57
N PHE A 3 2.35 -57.64 -31.64
CA PHE A 3 1.31 -56.94 -30.90
C PHE A 3 1.15 -55.53 -31.49
N SER A 4 0.06 -55.33 -32.22
CA SER A 4 -0.41 -54.03 -32.69
C SER A 4 -1.03 -53.24 -31.54
N ILE A 5 -0.61 -52.00 -31.36
CA ILE A 5 -1.24 -51.02 -30.48
C ILE A 5 -2.24 -50.23 -31.32
N PRO A 6 -3.53 -50.16 -30.98
CA PRO A 6 -4.47 -49.28 -31.66
C PRO A 6 -4.27 -47.82 -31.21
N ALA A 7 -4.01 -46.94 -32.17
CA ALA A 7 -4.12 -45.51 -32.00
C ALA A 7 -5.60 -45.12 -31.86
N THR A 8 -5.94 -44.33 -30.85
CA THR A 8 -7.18 -43.57 -30.81
C THR A 8 -6.86 -42.08 -30.79
N PRO A 9 -7.52 -41.26 -31.61
CA PRO A 9 -7.41 -39.81 -31.58
C PRO A 9 -8.27 -39.27 -30.44
N ILE A 10 -7.75 -38.35 -29.65
CA ILE A 10 -8.57 -37.52 -28.77
C ILE A 10 -8.47 -36.12 -29.33
N ASP A 11 -9.58 -35.74 -29.96
CA ASP A 11 -9.86 -34.42 -30.49
C ASP A 11 -9.78 -33.33 -29.41
N ALA A 12 -9.34 -32.17 -29.90
CA ALA A 12 -9.90 -30.86 -29.65
C ALA A 12 -10.12 -30.39 -28.20
N ASP A 13 -9.36 -29.34 -27.89
CA ASP A 13 -9.94 -28.06 -27.48
C ASP A 13 -10.90 -28.08 -26.29
N ALA A 14 -10.30 -27.99 -25.12
CA ALA A 14 -10.79 -27.05 -24.12
C ALA A 14 -9.58 -26.33 -23.58
N GLY A 15 -8.99 -25.47 -24.42
CA GLY A 15 -8.15 -24.38 -23.95
C GLY A 15 -9.02 -23.49 -23.07
N ALA A 16 -9.16 -23.87 -21.80
CA ALA A 16 -9.77 -23.03 -20.79
C ALA A 16 -9.10 -21.66 -20.91
N PRO A 17 -9.87 -20.58 -21.14
CA PRO A 17 -9.27 -19.27 -21.12
C PRO A 17 -8.76 -19.09 -19.69
N LEU A 18 -7.43 -19.18 -19.53
CA LEU A 18 -6.74 -18.60 -18.40
C LEU A 18 -7.19 -17.15 -18.38
N MET A 19 -8.17 -16.85 -17.53
CA MET A 19 -8.46 -15.50 -17.12
C MET A 19 -7.15 -14.95 -16.58
N LYS A 20 -6.41 -14.25 -17.44
CA LYS A 20 -5.55 -13.15 -17.01
C LYS A 20 -6.52 -12.10 -16.47
N SER A 21 -7.03 -12.35 -15.27
CA SER A 21 -7.38 -11.27 -14.37
C SER A 21 -6.10 -10.46 -14.27
N GLU A 22 -6.10 -9.24 -14.81
CA GLU A 22 -5.05 -8.26 -14.57
C GLU A 22 -4.94 -8.13 -13.05
N ALA A 23 -4.00 -8.85 -12.45
CA ALA A 23 -3.82 -8.83 -11.02
C ALA A 23 -3.20 -7.47 -10.72
N HIS A 24 -4.05 -6.50 -10.36
CA HIS A 24 -3.61 -5.18 -9.91
C HIS A 24 -2.54 -5.39 -8.83
N THR A 25 -1.38 -4.74 -9.02
CA THR A 25 -0.30 -4.84 -8.03
C THR A 25 -0.77 -4.13 -6.76
N PRO A 26 -0.81 -4.79 -5.60
CA PRO A 26 -1.24 -4.14 -4.37
C PRO A 26 -0.29 -2.99 -4.05
N LEU A 27 -0.84 -1.81 -3.78
CA LEU A 27 -0.06 -0.59 -3.49
C LEU A 27 0.47 -0.55 -2.05
N TYR A 28 -0.02 -1.44 -1.18
CA TYR A 28 0.37 -1.55 0.22
C TYR A 28 0.07 -2.95 0.76
N ASP A 29 0.70 -3.33 1.88
CA ASP A 29 0.26 -4.44 2.72
C ASP A 29 -0.46 -3.88 3.96
N LEU A 30 -1.74 -4.22 4.14
CA LEU A 30 -2.55 -3.68 5.22
C LEU A 30 -2.01 -4.02 6.61
N ALA A 31 -1.57 -5.27 6.81
CA ALA A 31 -1.08 -5.73 8.10
C ALA A 31 0.22 -5.00 8.45
N CYS A 32 1.12 -4.85 7.48
CA CYS A 32 2.32 -4.04 7.63
C CYS A 32 1.98 -2.58 7.90
N MET A 33 1.09 -1.97 7.13
CA MET A 33 0.75 -0.56 7.25
C MET A 33 0.17 -0.21 8.63
N LEU A 34 -0.79 -1.00 9.14
CA LEU A 34 -1.37 -0.79 10.48
C LEU A 34 -0.44 -1.20 11.63
N SER A 35 0.65 -1.90 11.34
CA SER A 35 1.70 -2.20 12.32
C SER A 35 2.71 -1.05 12.49
N ILE A 36 2.69 -0.06 11.59
CA ILE A 36 3.58 1.10 11.66
C ILE A 36 3.21 1.95 12.87
N GLY A 37 4.12 2.01 13.84
CA GLY A 37 3.91 2.77 15.08
C GLY A 37 3.51 4.22 14.83
N ALA A 38 2.60 4.74 15.66
CA ALA A 38 2.01 6.07 15.51
C ALA A 38 3.04 7.20 15.32
N SER A 39 4.18 7.15 16.00
CA SER A 39 5.25 8.16 15.86
C SER A 39 5.91 8.12 14.47
N VAL A 40 6.12 6.93 13.91
CA VAL A 40 6.68 6.74 12.56
C VAL A 40 5.66 7.17 11.51
N ALA A 41 4.40 6.76 11.67
CA ALA A 41 3.31 7.20 10.80
C ALA A 41 3.16 8.74 10.80
N GLN A 42 3.26 9.37 11.98
CA GLN A 42 3.28 10.84 12.10
C GLN A 42 4.46 11.47 11.35
N GLY A 43 5.64 10.87 11.43
CA GLY A 43 6.81 11.29 10.66
C GLY A 43 6.56 11.25 9.15
N PHE A 44 5.95 10.17 8.65
CA PHE A 44 5.58 10.06 7.23
C PHE A 44 4.51 11.06 6.81
N ILE A 45 3.53 11.37 7.65
CA ILE A 45 2.54 12.43 7.37
C ILE A 45 3.22 13.78 7.18
N ILE A 46 4.21 14.11 8.01
CA ILE A 46 4.99 15.36 7.91
C ILE A 46 5.87 15.35 6.66
N LEU A 47 6.52 14.22 6.35
CA LEU A 47 7.34 14.10 5.14
C LEU A 47 6.53 14.26 3.86
N LEU A 48 5.31 13.70 3.81
CA LEU A 48 4.44 13.77 2.64
C LEU A 48 3.67 15.10 2.53
N GLY A 49 3.35 15.72 3.66
CA GLY A 49 2.47 16.89 3.71
C GLY A 49 3.13 18.21 4.11
N GLY A 50 4.45 18.19 4.37
CA GLY A 50 5.16 19.29 5.00
C GLY A 50 4.78 19.51 6.47
N SER A 51 5.24 20.63 7.04
CA SER A 51 5.01 21.01 8.45
C SER A 51 3.55 21.41 8.77
N GLY A 52 2.70 21.53 7.75
CA GLY A 52 1.28 21.83 7.88
C GLY A 52 0.48 20.60 8.32
N LEU A 53 0.36 20.38 9.63
CA LEU A 53 -0.60 19.44 10.19
C LEU A 53 -1.96 20.14 10.35
N PRO A 54 -3.02 19.79 9.60
CA PRO A 54 -4.37 20.08 10.05
C PRO A 54 -4.75 18.98 11.05
N LEU A 55 -4.73 19.33 12.33
CA LEU A 55 -5.48 18.62 13.35
C LEU A 55 -6.78 19.39 13.54
N ASP A 56 -7.85 18.96 12.90
CA ASP A 56 -9.19 19.36 13.35
C ASP A 56 -10.08 18.13 13.44
N ASP A 57 -10.62 17.94 14.64
CA ASP A 57 -11.50 16.86 15.10
C ASP A 57 -12.87 16.81 14.38
N ASN A 58 -13.12 17.73 13.45
CA ASN A 58 -14.44 17.95 12.84
C ASN A 58 -14.57 17.54 11.36
N GLY A 59 -13.60 16.81 10.80
CA GLY A 59 -13.76 16.24 9.45
C GLY A 59 -13.86 17.25 8.30
N ALA A 60 -13.59 18.53 8.56
CA ALA A 60 -13.39 19.53 7.51
C ALA A 60 -11.91 19.52 7.11
N THR A 61 -11.61 18.88 5.98
CA THR A 61 -10.31 18.92 5.30
C THR A 61 -10.05 20.33 4.77
N SER A 62 -9.64 21.26 5.62
CA SER A 62 -8.75 22.34 5.15
C SER A 62 -7.33 21.83 5.29
N SER A 63 -6.93 20.91 4.42
CA SER A 63 -5.51 20.73 4.14
C SER A 63 -4.95 22.11 3.81
N PRO A 64 -3.90 22.59 4.51
CA PRO A 64 -3.19 23.77 4.04
C PRO A 64 -2.86 23.50 2.57
N ASP A 65 -3.26 24.42 1.69
CA ASP A 65 -3.17 24.26 0.25
C ASP A 65 -1.71 23.94 -0.09
N MET A 66 -1.42 22.67 -0.35
CA MET A 66 -0.06 22.20 -0.54
C MET A 66 0.42 22.78 -1.86
N SER A 67 1.58 23.42 -1.85
CA SER A 67 2.14 23.94 -3.08
C SER A 67 2.53 22.78 -4.01
N ASP A 68 2.62 23.04 -5.31
CA ASP A 68 3.11 22.04 -6.27
C ASP A 68 4.50 21.53 -5.89
N SER A 69 5.33 22.38 -5.28
CA SER A 69 6.65 21.98 -4.76
C SER A 69 6.55 20.98 -3.61
N ASP A 70 5.54 21.11 -2.75
CA ASP A 70 5.32 20.17 -1.63
C ASP A 70 4.85 18.81 -2.14
N TYR A 71 3.95 18.80 -3.14
CA TYR A 71 3.53 17.58 -3.81
C TYR A 71 4.68 16.89 -4.53
N ASN A 72 5.52 17.63 -5.25
CA ASN A 72 6.70 17.08 -5.91
C ASN A 72 7.67 16.45 -4.89
N LEU A 73 7.90 17.10 -3.74
CA LEU A 73 8.74 16.56 -2.70
C LEU A 73 8.12 15.33 -2.04
N GLY A 74 6.83 15.37 -1.71
CA GLY A 74 6.10 14.24 -1.14
C GLY A 74 6.10 13.04 -2.09
N PHE A 75 5.95 13.30 -3.39
CA PHE A 75 5.97 12.26 -4.41
C PHE A 75 7.38 11.65 -4.57
N LEU A 76 8.43 12.48 -4.54
CA LEU A 76 9.81 12.00 -4.51
C LEU A 76 10.09 11.12 -3.28
N VAL A 77 9.52 11.46 -2.12
CA VAL A 77 9.63 10.64 -0.91
C VAL A 77 8.90 9.28 -1.06
N LEU A 78 7.81 9.21 -1.84
CA LEU A 78 7.14 7.94 -2.14
C LEU A 78 7.99 7.05 -3.05
N THR A 79 8.52 7.60 -4.14
CA THR A 79 9.22 6.82 -5.17
C THR A 79 10.66 6.50 -4.81
N GLU A 80 11.39 7.43 -4.19
CA GLU A 80 12.81 7.30 -3.86
C GLU A 80 13.06 7.10 -2.36
N GLY A 81 12.10 7.46 -1.50
CA GLY A 81 12.22 7.34 -0.04
C GLY A 81 11.81 5.97 0.50
N ASN A 82 11.64 5.87 1.82
CA ASN A 82 11.30 4.63 2.54
C ASN A 82 9.82 4.51 2.92
N VAL A 83 8.97 5.41 2.43
CA VAL A 83 7.54 5.43 2.78
C VAL A 83 6.85 4.16 2.29
N VAL A 84 6.98 3.85 1.00
CA VAL A 84 6.39 2.63 0.41
C VAL A 84 7.03 1.38 1.01
N ASP A 85 8.33 1.39 1.29
CA ASP A 85 9.04 0.28 1.94
C ASP A 85 8.39 -0.09 3.29
N ALA A 86 8.04 0.93 4.10
CA ALA A 86 7.38 0.73 5.38
C ALA A 86 5.98 0.12 5.23
N CYS A 87 5.23 0.48 4.18
CA CYS A 87 3.92 -0.10 3.87
C CYS A 87 3.97 -1.60 3.53
N PHE A 88 5.15 -2.16 3.25
CA PHE A 88 5.36 -3.60 3.04
C PHE A 88 6.17 -4.27 4.16
N GLY A 89 6.46 -3.56 5.26
CA GLY A 89 7.22 -4.11 6.38
C GLY A 89 8.70 -4.34 6.06
N VAL A 90 9.27 -3.56 5.14
CA VAL A 90 10.70 -3.59 4.86
C VAL A 90 11.43 -2.81 5.95
N ASP A 91 11.90 -3.52 6.98
CA ASP A 91 12.70 -2.90 8.04
C ASP A 91 14.00 -2.30 7.45
N THR A 92 14.18 -0.99 7.58
CA THR A 92 15.41 -0.27 7.20
C THR A 92 16.57 -0.52 8.17
N THR A 93 16.29 -1.08 9.36
CA THR A 93 17.31 -1.52 10.32
C THR A 93 17.79 -2.93 9.96
N SER A 94 19.03 -2.97 9.46
CA SER A 94 19.78 -4.14 9.05
C SER A 94 20.07 -5.10 10.21
N SER A 95 19.20 -6.09 10.39
CA SER A 95 19.65 -7.38 10.91
C SER A 95 20.47 -8.07 9.81
N ILE A 96 21.79 -7.94 9.92
CA ILE A 96 22.78 -8.73 9.17
C ILE A 96 22.59 -10.19 9.62
N GLY A 97 21.70 -10.89 8.92
CA GLY A 97 21.32 -12.28 9.17
C GLY A 97 21.50 -13.08 7.90
N VAL A 98 22.38 -14.08 7.99
CA VAL A 98 22.88 -14.99 6.96
C VAL A 98 21.77 -15.69 6.15
N LEU A 99 21.96 -15.78 4.83
CA LEU A 99 21.23 -16.58 3.84
C LEU A 99 19.69 -16.51 3.91
N ASP A 100 19.06 -15.66 3.12
CA ASP A 100 17.62 -15.84 2.87
C ASP A 100 17.19 -15.33 1.50
N LEU A 101 17.56 -16.06 0.44
CA LEU A 101 17.10 -15.81 -0.93
C LEU A 101 15.59 -16.04 -1.13
N TYR A 102 14.90 -16.63 -0.13
CA TYR A 102 13.46 -16.91 -0.14
C TYR A 102 12.72 -16.31 1.06
N SER A 103 13.31 -15.30 1.70
CA SER A 103 12.68 -14.62 2.83
C SER A 103 11.42 -13.87 2.41
N PRO A 104 10.34 -13.88 3.21
CA PRO A 104 9.23 -12.93 3.08
C PRO A 104 9.71 -11.47 2.95
N ARG A 105 10.86 -11.14 3.58
CA ARG A 105 11.49 -9.80 3.50
C ARG A 105 11.94 -9.41 2.09
N ASN A 106 12.46 -10.36 1.29
CA ASN A 106 12.86 -10.05 -0.08
C ASN A 106 11.63 -9.81 -0.95
N ARG A 107 10.54 -10.58 -0.74
CA ARG A 107 9.27 -10.36 -1.45
C ARG A 107 8.67 -9.00 -1.14
N ALA A 108 8.66 -8.60 0.13
CA ALA A 108 8.22 -7.27 0.55
C ALA A 108 9.06 -6.15 -0.12
N LYS A 109 10.38 -6.32 -0.16
CA LYS A 109 11.28 -5.38 -0.83
C LYS A 109 11.04 -5.30 -2.35
N ASP A 110 10.84 -6.45 -2.99
CA ASP A 110 10.55 -6.51 -4.42
C ASP A 110 9.18 -5.88 -4.73
N GLN A 111 8.17 -6.13 -3.90
CA GLN A 111 6.85 -5.49 -4.03
C GLN A 111 6.93 -3.98 -3.85
N ALA A 112 7.60 -3.50 -2.80
CA ALA A 112 7.80 -2.06 -2.58
C ALA A 112 8.52 -1.41 -3.77
N LYS A 113 9.53 -2.09 -4.32
CA LYS A 113 10.23 -1.64 -5.53
C LYS A 113 9.31 -1.58 -6.75
N ILE A 114 8.48 -2.59 -6.97
CA ILE A 114 7.51 -2.61 -8.09
C ILE A 114 6.53 -1.45 -7.94
N VAL A 115 5.97 -1.23 -6.76
CA VAL A 115 5.03 -0.13 -6.50
C VAL A 115 5.69 1.22 -6.73
N LYS A 116 6.92 1.43 -6.25
CA LYS A 116 7.69 2.65 -6.52
C LYS A 116 7.87 2.89 -8.01
N CYS A 117 8.20 1.86 -8.79
CA CYS A 117 8.32 1.95 -10.24
C CYS A 117 6.99 2.32 -10.91
N ILE A 118 5.89 1.66 -10.54
CA ILE A 118 4.56 1.93 -11.07
C ILE A 118 4.13 3.36 -10.77
N LEU A 119 4.32 3.81 -9.53
CA LEU A 119 4.02 5.19 -9.13
C LEU A 119 4.86 6.17 -9.94
N ALA A 120 6.17 5.96 -10.04
CA ALA A 120 7.04 6.85 -10.81
C ALA A 120 6.64 6.92 -12.29
N GLU A 121 6.29 5.79 -12.91
CA GLU A 121 5.83 5.73 -14.29
C GLU A 121 4.51 6.48 -14.49
N ALA A 122 3.49 6.18 -13.69
CA ALA A 122 2.19 6.85 -13.77
C ALA A 122 2.28 8.35 -13.43
N GLY A 123 3.13 8.71 -12.47
CA GLY A 123 3.39 10.08 -12.09
C GLY A 123 4.10 10.90 -13.17
N ASN A 124 4.99 10.29 -13.95
CA ASN A 124 5.62 10.94 -15.11
C ASN A 124 4.60 11.21 -16.24
N SER A 125 3.53 10.42 -16.30
CA SER A 125 2.43 10.61 -17.26
C SER A 125 1.40 11.65 -16.81
N SER A 126 1.23 11.89 -15.50
CA SER A 126 0.20 12.77 -14.96
C SER A 126 0.50 13.33 -13.57
N ASP A 127 0.59 14.66 -13.47
CA ASP A 127 0.71 15.37 -12.18
C ASP A 127 -0.47 15.10 -11.24
N ALA A 128 -1.65 14.82 -11.79
CA ALA A 128 -2.82 14.46 -10.99
C ALA A 128 -2.63 13.13 -10.26
N VAL A 129 -1.95 12.16 -10.88
CA VAL A 129 -1.59 10.88 -10.23
C VAL A 129 -0.59 11.12 -9.11
N GLN A 130 0.39 12.01 -9.31
CA GLN A 130 1.37 12.35 -8.26
C GLN A 130 0.67 12.91 -7.02
N ARG A 131 -0.20 13.92 -7.20
CA ARG A 131 -0.96 14.53 -6.10
C ARG A 131 -1.83 13.49 -5.39
N LYS A 132 -2.54 12.67 -6.17
CA LYS A 132 -3.40 11.61 -5.63
C LYS A 132 -2.61 10.56 -4.85
N ALA A 133 -1.44 10.16 -5.33
CA ALA A 133 -0.57 9.25 -4.61
C ALA A 133 -0.15 9.83 -3.26
N VAL A 134 0.35 11.08 -3.24
CA VAL A 134 0.75 11.76 -2.01
C VAL A 134 -0.41 11.85 -1.02
N ASP A 135 -1.59 12.26 -1.48
CA ASP A 135 -2.77 12.38 -0.62
C ASP A 135 -3.27 11.03 -0.09
N SER A 136 -3.33 9.99 -0.93
CA SER A 136 -3.75 8.64 -0.50
C SER A 136 -2.81 8.06 0.56
N TYR A 137 -1.49 8.09 0.36
CA TYR A 137 -0.54 7.59 1.36
C TYR A 137 -0.58 8.43 2.63
N ARG A 138 -0.61 9.77 2.52
CA ARG A 138 -0.70 10.67 3.68
C ARG A 138 -1.95 10.40 4.51
N ASN A 139 -3.10 10.25 3.86
CA ASN A 139 -4.37 9.95 4.54
C ASN A 139 -4.38 8.55 5.15
N ALA A 140 -3.78 7.56 4.48
CA ALA A 140 -3.68 6.22 5.03
C ALA A 140 -2.80 6.18 6.30
N PHE A 141 -1.72 6.97 6.36
CA PHE A 141 -0.97 7.13 7.63
C PHE A 141 -1.77 7.84 8.72
N ARG A 142 -2.65 8.80 8.37
CA ARG A 142 -3.57 9.40 9.36
C ARG A 142 -4.54 8.36 9.92
N VAL A 143 -5.02 7.42 9.09
CA VAL A 143 -5.82 6.29 9.55
C VAL A 143 -5.02 5.42 10.52
N CYS A 144 -3.74 5.16 10.24
CA CYS A 144 -2.85 4.42 11.15
C CYS A 144 -2.67 5.11 12.51
N VAL A 145 -2.45 6.43 12.52
CA VAL A 145 -2.34 7.22 13.76
C VAL A 145 -3.64 7.12 14.57
N ARG A 146 -4.80 7.37 13.94
CA ARG A 146 -6.11 7.27 14.60
C ARG A 146 -6.41 5.86 15.10
N PHE A 147 -6.01 4.83 14.35
CA PHE A 147 -6.12 3.44 14.78
C PHE A 147 -5.35 3.22 16.09
N HIS A 148 -4.09 3.66 16.16
CA HIS A 148 -3.28 3.55 17.38
C HIS A 148 -3.84 4.36 18.56
N GLU A 149 -4.36 5.56 18.31
CA GLU A 149 -5.01 6.38 19.34
C GLU A 149 -6.26 5.68 19.91
N LYS A 150 -7.13 5.14 19.04
CA LYS A 150 -8.32 4.38 19.44
C LYS A 150 -7.94 3.12 20.22
N VAL A 151 -6.91 2.38 19.77
CA VAL A 151 -6.42 1.17 20.46
C VAL A 151 -5.82 1.51 21.83
N ALA A 152 -5.07 2.61 21.94
CA ALA A 152 -4.47 3.06 23.20
C ALA A 152 -5.50 3.46 24.27
N GLN A 153 -6.72 3.82 23.87
CA GLN A 153 -7.83 4.12 24.77
C GLN A 153 -8.54 2.85 25.30
N LEU A 154 -8.22 1.66 24.78
CA LEU A 154 -8.84 0.42 25.21
C LEU A 154 -8.18 -0.13 26.48
N ASN A 155 -9.01 -0.46 27.47
CA ASN A 155 -8.61 -1.29 28.60
C ASN A 155 -8.66 -2.79 28.21
N PHE A 156 -8.07 -3.66 29.03
CA PHE A 156 -8.00 -5.12 28.80
C PHE A 156 -9.35 -5.75 28.39
N LEU A 157 -10.43 -5.45 29.13
CA LEU A 157 -11.77 -6.00 28.82
C LEU A 157 -12.31 -5.49 27.49
N THR A 158 -12.17 -4.19 27.22
CA THR A 158 -12.66 -3.59 25.97
C THR A 158 -11.83 -3.98 24.76
N TYR A 159 -10.55 -4.32 24.96
CA TYR A 159 -9.66 -4.75 23.89
C TYR A 159 -10.21 -5.99 23.19
N CYS A 160 -10.65 -7.01 23.94
CA CYS A 160 -11.17 -8.26 23.37
C CYS A 160 -12.42 -8.09 22.50
N PHE A 161 -13.24 -7.06 22.74
CA PHE A 161 -14.50 -6.85 22.03
C PHE A 161 -14.44 -5.75 20.96
N LYS A 162 -13.71 -4.66 21.23
CA LYS A 162 -13.68 -3.48 20.36
C LYS A 162 -12.51 -3.44 19.39
N TYR A 163 -11.42 -4.15 19.68
CA TYR A 163 -10.24 -4.16 18.80
C TYR A 163 -10.59 -4.59 17.38
N HIS A 164 -11.36 -5.66 17.24
CA HIS A 164 -11.74 -6.17 15.92
C HIS A 164 -12.57 -5.15 15.11
N GLN A 165 -13.47 -4.43 15.77
CA GLN A 165 -14.26 -3.37 15.14
C GLN A 165 -13.38 -2.20 14.69
N ILE A 166 -12.46 -1.74 15.54
CA ILE A 166 -11.54 -0.65 15.24
C ILE A 166 -10.60 -1.03 14.07
N MET A 167 -10.12 -2.28 14.07
CA MET A 167 -9.30 -2.84 13.00
C MET A 167 -10.08 -2.91 11.68
N TYR A 168 -11.33 -3.40 11.72
CA TYR A 168 -12.17 -3.45 10.53
C TYR A 168 -12.45 -2.06 9.95
N GLU A 169 -12.79 -1.08 10.79
CA GLU A 169 -12.99 0.32 10.38
C GLU A 169 -11.72 0.89 9.73
N ALA A 170 -10.55 0.67 10.33
CA ALA A 170 -9.27 1.10 9.77
C ALA A 170 -8.98 0.44 8.41
N ASN A 171 -9.28 -0.86 8.25
CA ASN A 171 -9.12 -1.56 6.99
C ASN A 171 -9.94 -0.93 5.86
N VAL A 172 -11.24 -0.76 6.09
CA VAL A 172 -12.15 -0.18 5.10
C VAL A 172 -11.68 1.21 4.70
N ASN A 173 -11.33 2.06 5.67
CA ASN A 173 -10.86 3.41 5.39
C ASN A 173 -9.55 3.42 4.57
N VAL A 174 -8.59 2.54 4.88
CA VAL A 174 -7.35 2.45 4.09
C VAL A 174 -7.66 1.96 2.66
N GLN A 175 -8.48 0.93 2.53
CA GLN A 175 -8.84 0.38 1.22
C GLN A 175 -9.51 1.41 0.31
N GLU A 176 -10.49 2.16 0.83
CA GLU A 176 -11.18 3.22 0.07
C GLU A 176 -10.21 4.28 -0.47
N LEU A 177 -9.19 4.68 0.29
CA LEU A 177 -8.19 5.66 -0.13
C LEU A 177 -7.32 5.20 -1.31
N PHE A 178 -7.12 3.89 -1.45
CA PHE A 178 -6.28 3.31 -2.49
C PHE A 178 -7.05 2.84 -3.72
N VAL A 179 -8.37 2.62 -3.63
CA VAL A 179 -9.21 2.33 -4.81
C VAL A 179 -9.09 3.46 -5.83
N GLU A 180 -9.28 4.70 -5.37
CA GLU A 180 -9.20 5.88 -6.22
C GLU A 180 -7.82 6.11 -6.84
N LEU A 181 -6.75 5.72 -6.13
CA LEU A 181 -5.39 5.81 -6.64
C LEU A 181 -5.12 4.72 -7.68
N GLN A 182 -5.60 3.50 -7.45
CA GLN A 182 -5.46 2.40 -8.39
C GLN A 182 -6.12 2.73 -9.72
N GLU A 183 -7.36 3.23 -9.70
CA GLU A 183 -8.07 3.67 -10.92
C GLU A 183 -7.32 4.77 -11.68
N ALA A 184 -6.69 5.71 -10.96
CA ALA A 184 -5.91 6.78 -11.56
C ALA A 184 -4.60 6.27 -12.19
N ILE A 185 -3.94 5.28 -11.56
CA ILE A 185 -2.75 4.62 -12.11
C ILE A 185 -3.12 3.83 -13.36
N ASP A 186 -4.18 3.03 -13.29
CA ASP A 186 -4.64 2.20 -14.41
C ASP A 186 -5.08 3.04 -15.62
N SER A 187 -5.51 4.28 -15.39
CA SER A 187 -5.85 5.23 -16.46
C SER A 187 -4.63 5.95 -17.07
N ALA A 188 -3.48 5.93 -16.39
CA ALA A 188 -2.29 6.70 -16.76
C ALA A 188 -1.18 5.86 -17.42
N ILE A 189 -1.24 4.53 -17.29
CA ILE A 189 -0.33 3.55 -17.89
C ILE A 189 -1.06 2.85 -19.06
#